data_AF-A0A2V8ELG7-F1
#
_entry.id   AF-A0A2V8ELG7-F1
#
_cell.length_a   1.000
_cell.length_b   1.000
_cell.length_c   1.000
_cell.angle_alpha   90.00
_cell.angle_beta   90.00
_cell.angle_gamma   90.00
#
_symmetry.space_group_name_H-M   'P 1'
#
loop_
_entity.id
_entity.type
_entity.pdbx_description
1 polymer ?
#
loop_
_entity_poly.entity_id
_entity_poly.type
_entity_poly.pdbx_seq_one_letter_code
_entity_poly.pdbx_strand_id
1 'polypeptide(L)'
;MAKQRRPAPRSTKARAHPPSARTAREAEAAEPPPPPPPAPAPPRRSTYFEAVAVYERGLEALQRHAYQQAASLLESVLRQYPEEKELHERVRLYLNVCQRQGAQRETAPQSIDERLYAATLAINGGQYDQAIAHLRLVRDEDPDNDHAIYMLAVAHAQRDEHAEAVAHLERAIVLNPENRALARNDPDLEPLRDDEAFRAAVDAPPGFRSDRRRSVKTRSAR
;
A
#
# COMPACT_ATOMS: atom_id res chain seq x y z
N MET A 1 10.83 13.55 80.14
CA MET A 1 11.17 13.73 78.71
C MET A 1 9.91 14.11 77.93
N ALA A 2 10.09 14.87 76.84
CA ALA A 2 9.10 15.62 76.03
C ALA A 2 7.88 14.79 75.55
N LYS A 3 6.72 15.32 75.11
CA LYS A 3 6.35 16.38 74.13
C LYS A 3 4.80 16.46 74.16
N GLN A 4 4.20 17.57 73.73
CA GLN A 4 3.26 17.64 72.56
C GLN A 4 2.31 18.85 72.59
N ARG A 5 2.36 19.59 71.46
CA ARG A 5 1.30 20.23 70.65
C ARG A 5 0.09 20.93 71.34
N ARG A 6 -0.11 22.19 70.99
CA ARG A 6 -1.34 22.99 71.18
C ARG A 6 -1.97 23.38 69.84
N PRO A 7 -3.31 23.51 69.75
CA PRO A 7 -3.98 24.25 68.69
C PRO A 7 -4.86 25.42 69.18
N ALA A 8 -5.32 26.20 68.19
CA ALA A 8 -6.61 26.91 68.10
C ALA A 8 -6.74 28.36 68.68
N PRO A 9 -7.79 29.14 68.30
CA PRO A 9 -7.65 30.20 67.29
C PRO A 9 -8.44 31.51 67.58
N ARG A 10 -8.50 32.39 66.56
CA ARG A 10 -9.44 33.49 66.29
C ARG A 10 -9.26 34.81 67.06
N SER A 11 -9.13 35.90 66.30
CA SER A 11 -9.55 37.23 66.72
C SER A 11 -10.33 37.94 65.60
N THR A 12 -11.21 38.82 66.05
CA THR A 12 -12.35 39.42 65.37
C THR A 12 -12.09 40.88 64.98
N LYS A 13 -12.68 41.28 63.85
CA LYS A 13 -13.25 42.60 63.46
C LYS A 13 -12.76 43.89 64.15
N ALA A 14 -12.46 44.91 63.35
CA ALA A 14 -13.02 46.26 63.56
C ALA A 14 -13.06 47.06 62.24
N ARG A 15 -14.17 47.78 62.05
CA ARG A 15 -14.49 48.71 60.95
C ARG A 15 -14.23 50.14 61.47
N ALA A 16 -13.72 51.05 60.64
CA ALA A 16 -13.84 52.50 60.85
C ALA A 16 -13.88 53.24 59.51
N HIS A 17 -14.81 54.19 59.39
CA HIS A 17 -15.02 55.10 58.25
C HIS A 17 -14.28 56.46 58.48
N PRO A 18 -14.07 57.27 57.41
CA PRO A 18 -13.17 58.45 57.35
C PRO A 18 -13.95 59.74 57.74
N PRO A 19 -13.43 61.01 57.79
CA PRO A 19 -12.72 61.72 56.69
C PRO A 19 -11.70 62.82 57.08
N SER A 20 -10.95 63.34 56.10
CA SER A 20 -10.94 64.78 55.72
C SER A 20 -9.71 65.15 54.89
N ALA A 21 -9.99 65.79 53.77
CA ALA A 21 -9.05 66.21 52.74
C ALA A 21 -8.12 67.35 53.20
N ARG A 22 -6.86 67.29 52.77
CA ARG A 22 -6.03 68.46 52.48
C ARG A 22 -5.38 68.26 51.12
N THR A 23 -5.70 69.19 50.23
CA THR A 23 -5.21 69.35 48.86
C THR A 23 -3.70 69.54 48.81
N ALA A 24 -2.98 68.66 48.11
CA ALA A 24 -1.63 68.90 47.63
C ALA A 24 -1.69 68.93 46.09
N ARG A 25 -1.16 70.00 45.49
CA ARG A 25 -0.98 70.14 44.04
C ARG A 25 -0.05 69.03 43.53
N GLU A 26 -0.55 68.17 42.67
CA GLU A 26 0.28 67.25 41.88
C GLU A 26 1.03 68.05 40.81
N ALA A 27 2.36 67.91 40.81
CA ALA A 27 3.20 68.38 39.72
C ALA A 27 3.11 67.36 38.58
N GLU A 28 2.60 67.79 37.44
CA GLU A 28 2.45 67.01 36.22
C GLU A 28 3.84 66.73 35.63
N ALA A 29 4.37 65.52 35.88
CA ALA A 29 5.59 65.03 35.24
C ALA A 29 5.22 64.51 33.84
N ALA A 30 5.70 65.19 32.80
CA ALA A 30 5.50 64.77 31.41
C ALA A 30 6.19 63.41 31.15
N GLU A 31 5.44 62.43 30.66
CA GLU A 31 5.97 61.15 30.19
C GLU A 31 6.90 61.33 28.97
N PRO A 32 7.99 60.55 28.85
CA PRO A 32 8.83 60.56 27.66
C PRO A 32 8.06 60.00 26.44
N PRO A 33 8.35 60.47 25.22
CA PRO A 33 7.62 60.04 24.02
C PRO A 33 7.84 58.54 23.75
N PRO A 34 6.83 57.85 23.16
CA PRO A 34 6.92 56.44 22.86
C PRO A 34 8.03 56.16 21.83
N PRO A 35 8.69 54.99 21.90
CA PRO A 35 9.70 54.60 20.93
C PRO A 35 9.11 54.52 19.52
N PRO A 36 9.90 54.82 18.47
CA PRO A 36 9.42 54.74 17.10
C PRO A 36 9.00 53.29 16.75
N PRO A 37 8.00 53.11 15.88
CA PRO A 37 7.54 51.78 15.49
C PRO A 37 8.69 50.99 14.84
N PRO A 38 8.75 49.66 15.07
CA PRO A 38 9.79 48.83 14.48
C PRO A 38 9.73 48.93 12.94
N ALA A 39 10.90 49.03 12.31
CA ALA A 39 11.00 49.07 10.86
C ALA A 39 10.31 47.84 10.23
N PRO A 40 9.62 47.99 9.08
CA PRO A 40 8.96 46.87 8.42
C PRO A 40 10.00 45.78 8.11
N ALA A 41 9.68 44.55 8.50
CA ALA A 41 10.51 43.39 8.20
C ALA A 41 10.76 43.33 6.67
N PRO A 42 12.00 43.03 6.23
CA PRO A 42 12.29 42.95 4.80
C PRO A 42 11.35 41.93 4.13
N PRO A 43 10.93 42.17 2.87
CA PRO A 43 10.09 41.23 2.15
C PRO A 43 10.80 39.87 2.11
N ARG A 44 10.16 38.86 2.71
CA ARG A 44 10.71 37.50 2.74
C ARG A 44 10.86 37.01 1.29
N ARG A 45 12.06 36.56 0.91
CA ARG A 45 12.26 35.89 -0.38
C ARG A 45 11.37 34.64 -0.38
N SER A 46 10.44 34.58 -1.32
CA SER A 46 9.57 33.41 -1.48
C SER A 46 10.44 32.20 -1.81
N THR A 47 10.40 31.18 -0.94
CA THR A 47 11.07 29.89 -1.15
C THR A 47 10.24 28.97 -2.04
N TYR A 48 9.15 29.50 -2.60
CA TYR A 48 8.22 28.81 -3.49
C TYR A 48 8.91 28.07 -4.63
N PHE A 49 9.88 28.69 -5.32
CA PHE A 49 10.57 28.02 -6.43
C PHE A 49 11.33 26.77 -5.96
N GLU A 50 11.99 26.83 -4.81
CA GLU A 50 12.70 25.68 -4.22
C GLU A 50 11.71 24.60 -3.77
N ALA A 51 10.60 25.01 -3.15
CA ALA A 51 9.53 24.12 -2.72
C ALA A 51 8.87 23.39 -3.91
N VAL A 52 8.66 24.10 -5.02
CA VAL A 52 8.13 23.55 -6.27
C VAL A 52 9.09 22.52 -6.85
N ALA A 53 10.40 22.77 -6.87
CA ALA A 53 11.37 21.81 -7.39
C ALA A 53 11.37 20.48 -6.60
N VAL A 54 11.23 20.53 -5.27
CA VAL A 54 11.11 19.30 -4.45
C VAL A 54 9.77 18.61 -4.67
N TYR A 55 8.69 19.38 -4.77
CA TYR A 55 7.36 18.87 -5.10
C TYR A 55 7.33 18.14 -6.46
N GLU A 56 7.92 18.73 -7.50
CA GLU A 56 8.00 18.14 -8.84
C GLU A 56 8.76 16.82 -8.82
N ARG A 57 9.89 16.74 -8.11
CA ARG A 57 10.61 15.47 -7.90
C ARG A 57 9.74 14.41 -7.20
N GLY A 58 8.91 14.82 -6.25
CA GLY A 58 7.94 13.95 -5.59
C GLY A 58 6.89 13.41 -6.57
N LEU A 59 6.40 14.26 -7.49
CA LEU A 59 5.47 13.84 -8.54
C LEU A 59 6.12 12.90 -9.56
N GLU A 60 7.37 13.13 -9.93
CA GLU A 60 8.10 12.20 -10.80
C GLU A 60 8.26 10.82 -10.16
N ALA A 61 8.59 10.75 -8.86
CA ALA A 61 8.65 9.49 -8.13
C ALA A 61 7.28 8.79 -8.10
N LEU A 62 6.20 9.56 -7.95
CA LEU A 62 4.82 9.05 -8.01
C LEU A 62 4.50 8.46 -9.39
N GLN A 63 4.89 9.13 -10.49
CA GLN A 63 4.73 8.61 -11.85
C GLN A 63 5.48 7.30 -12.07
N ARG A 64 6.62 7.09 -11.38
CA ARG A 64 7.38 5.83 -11.40
C ARG A 64 6.82 4.78 -10.43
N HIS A 65 5.66 5.02 -9.80
CA HIS A 65 5.06 4.18 -8.76
C HIS A 65 5.96 3.94 -7.52
N ALA A 66 6.95 4.80 -7.31
CA ALA A 66 7.83 4.77 -6.15
C ALA A 66 7.16 5.49 -4.98
N TYR A 67 6.03 4.96 -4.50
CA TYR A 67 5.14 5.64 -3.54
C TYR A 67 5.82 6.02 -2.22
N GLN A 68 6.69 5.16 -1.70
CA GLN A 68 7.45 5.45 -0.47
C GLN A 68 8.42 6.62 -0.66
N GLN A 69 9.14 6.63 -1.79
CA GLN A 69 10.04 7.72 -2.13
C GLN A 69 9.27 9.03 -2.38
N ALA A 70 8.18 8.97 -3.15
CA ALA A 70 7.30 10.10 -3.42
C ALA A 70 6.74 10.68 -2.11
N ALA A 71 6.29 9.84 -1.18
CA ALA A 71 5.82 10.27 0.13
C ALA A 71 6.90 11.03 0.90
N SER A 72 8.13 10.51 0.97
CA SER A 72 9.22 11.17 1.69
C SER A 72 9.57 12.55 1.11
N LEU A 73 9.59 12.69 -0.22
CA LEU A 73 9.85 13.96 -0.90
C LEU A 73 8.73 14.97 -0.64
N LEU A 74 7.49 14.54 -0.75
CA LEU A 74 6.31 15.36 -0.51
C LEU A 74 6.21 15.80 0.96
N GLU A 75 6.49 14.92 1.92
CA GLU A 75 6.57 15.27 3.34
C GLU A 75 7.67 16.29 3.63
N SER A 76 8.80 16.22 2.91
CA SER A 76 9.87 17.20 3.07
C SER A 76 9.44 18.61 2.67
N VAL A 77 8.52 18.76 1.70
CA VAL A 77 7.94 20.06 1.33
C VAL A 77 7.19 20.69 2.50
N LEU A 78 6.35 19.89 3.19
CA LEU A 78 5.59 20.37 4.36
C LEU A 78 6.51 20.79 5.52
N ARG A 79 7.65 20.10 5.68
CA ARG A 79 8.59 20.32 6.78
C ARG A 79 9.53 21.49 6.53
N GLN A 80 10.07 21.59 5.32
CA GLN A 80 11.12 22.56 4.98
C GLN A 80 10.55 23.91 4.55
N TYR A 81 9.32 23.94 4.03
CA TYR A 81 8.68 25.15 3.51
C TYR A 81 7.31 25.39 4.17
N PRO A 82 7.25 25.61 5.51
CA PRO A 82 6.00 25.69 6.26
C PRO A 82 5.12 26.91 5.91
N GLU A 83 5.68 27.92 5.24
CA GLU A 83 4.97 29.15 4.86
C GLU A 83 4.19 29.01 3.54
N GLU A 84 4.50 28.00 2.71
CA GLU A 84 3.94 27.80 1.36
C GLU A 84 2.60 27.04 1.39
N LYS A 85 1.56 27.68 1.95
CA LYS A 85 0.25 27.05 2.25
C LYS A 85 -0.47 26.46 1.04
N GLU A 86 -0.46 27.14 -0.10
CA GLU A 86 -1.11 26.67 -1.33
C GLU A 86 -0.47 25.36 -1.84
N LEU A 87 0.85 25.25 -1.71
CA LEU A 87 1.57 24.05 -2.10
C LEU A 87 1.27 22.89 -1.14
N HIS A 88 1.05 23.16 0.15
CA HIS A 88 0.72 22.13 1.13
C HIS A 88 -0.60 21.42 0.85
N GLU A 89 -1.63 22.14 0.40
CA GLU A 89 -2.93 21.53 0.05
C GLU A 89 -2.76 20.50 -1.07
N ARG A 90 -1.99 20.87 -2.11
CA ARG A 90 -1.65 19.97 -3.22
C ARG A 90 -0.82 18.79 -2.74
N VAL A 91 0.21 19.03 -1.93
CA VAL A 91 1.08 17.98 -1.37
C VAL A 91 0.28 16.95 -0.57
N ARG A 92 -0.66 17.38 0.29
CA ARG A 92 -1.50 16.47 1.08
C ARG A 92 -2.35 15.55 0.22
N LEU A 93 -2.89 16.04 -0.91
CA LEU A 93 -3.63 15.21 -1.86
C LEU A 93 -2.76 14.05 -2.37
N TYR A 94 -1.54 14.35 -2.82
CA TYR A 94 -0.63 13.33 -3.34
C TYR A 94 -0.09 12.39 -2.25
N LEU A 95 0.11 12.87 -1.03
CA LEU A 95 0.47 12.02 0.10
C LEU A 95 -0.60 10.96 0.39
N ASN A 96 -1.88 11.33 0.36
CA ASN A 96 -2.97 10.36 0.52
C ASN A 96 -2.95 9.28 -0.57
N VAL A 97 -2.64 9.65 -1.83
CA VAL A 97 -2.48 8.70 -2.93
C VAL A 97 -1.29 7.77 -2.67
N CYS A 98 -0.13 8.31 -2.30
CA CYS A 98 1.07 7.52 -1.99
C CYS A 98 0.82 6.54 -0.84
N GLN A 99 0.17 6.97 0.24
CA GLN A 99 -0.14 6.13 1.39
C GLN A 99 -1.09 4.99 1.02
N ARG A 100 -2.19 5.30 0.32
CA ARG A 100 -3.16 4.29 -0.10
C ARG A 100 -2.52 3.25 -1.02
N GLN A 101 -1.78 3.69 -2.03
CA GLN A 101 -1.16 2.79 -2.99
C GLN A 101 0.02 2.01 -2.38
N GLY A 102 0.79 2.64 -1.49
CA GLY A 102 1.84 2.00 -0.73
C GLY A 102 1.30 0.89 0.17
N ALA A 103 0.27 1.19 0.97
CA ALA A 103 -0.38 0.21 1.84
C ALA A 103 -1.00 -0.96 1.04
N GLN A 104 -1.66 -0.67 -0.09
CA GLN A 104 -2.17 -1.73 -0.97
C GLN A 104 -1.07 -2.64 -1.50
N ARG A 105 0.09 -2.08 -1.86
CA ARG A 105 1.24 -2.85 -2.32
C ARG A 105 1.85 -3.68 -1.18
N GLU A 106 1.89 -3.15 0.04
CA GLU A 106 2.35 -3.89 1.23
C GLU A 106 1.43 -5.05 1.59
N THR A 107 0.11 -4.92 1.39
CA THR A 107 -0.84 -6.02 1.66
C THR A 107 -1.03 -6.97 0.48
N ALA A 108 -0.63 -6.57 -0.74
CA ALA A 108 -0.70 -7.43 -1.92
C ALA A 108 0.47 -8.43 -1.91
N PRO A 109 0.23 -9.71 -2.24
CA PRO A 109 1.28 -10.71 -2.41
C PRO A 109 2.35 -10.26 -3.41
N GLN A 110 3.60 -10.14 -2.95
CA GLN A 110 4.70 -9.60 -3.75
C GLN A 110 5.62 -10.69 -4.29
N SER A 111 5.87 -11.73 -3.51
CA SER A 111 6.74 -12.84 -3.93
C SER A 111 5.95 -13.94 -4.66
N ILE A 112 6.67 -14.80 -5.37
CA ILE A 112 6.09 -16.02 -5.98
C ILE A 112 5.38 -16.85 -4.91
N ASP A 113 6.04 -17.13 -3.78
CA ASP A 113 5.48 -17.95 -2.70
C ASP A 113 4.23 -17.34 -2.07
N GLU A 114 4.21 -16.02 -1.85
CA GLU A 114 3.03 -15.32 -1.33
C GLU A 114 1.86 -15.38 -2.31
N ARG A 115 2.13 -15.25 -3.62
CA ARG A 115 1.08 -15.34 -4.65
C ARG A 115 0.56 -16.76 -4.79
N LEU A 116 1.42 -17.77 -4.70
CA LEU A 116 1.02 -19.18 -4.65
C LEU A 116 0.14 -19.45 -3.42
N TYR A 117 0.56 -18.98 -2.24
CA TYR A 117 -0.24 -19.10 -1.02
C TYR A 117 -1.60 -18.41 -1.14
N ALA A 118 -1.64 -17.18 -1.66
CA ALA A 118 -2.88 -16.44 -1.91
C ALA A 118 -3.79 -17.17 -2.92
N ALA A 119 -3.22 -17.75 -3.97
CA ALA A 119 -3.96 -18.54 -4.94
C ALA A 119 -4.57 -19.80 -4.30
N THR A 120 -3.82 -20.51 -3.45
CA THR A 120 -4.33 -21.68 -2.70
C THR A 120 -5.49 -21.30 -1.80
N LEU A 121 -5.38 -20.20 -1.05
CA LEU A 121 -6.47 -19.70 -0.23
C LEU A 121 -7.70 -19.34 -1.07
N ALA A 122 -7.49 -18.70 -2.21
CA ALA A 122 -8.57 -18.34 -3.13
C ALA A 122 -9.26 -19.57 -3.74
N ILE A 123 -8.51 -20.59 -4.17
CA ILE A 123 -9.09 -21.87 -4.67
C ILE A 123 -9.94 -22.53 -3.59
N ASN A 124 -9.40 -22.67 -2.37
CA ASN A 124 -10.13 -23.25 -1.24
C ASN A 124 -11.40 -22.46 -0.88
N GLY A 125 -11.39 -21.15 -1.13
CA GLY A 125 -12.53 -20.26 -0.94
C GLY A 125 -13.51 -20.20 -2.12
N GLY A 126 -13.28 -20.94 -3.20
CA GLY A 126 -14.09 -20.89 -4.43
C GLY A 126 -13.90 -19.61 -5.26
N GLN A 127 -12.87 -18.81 -4.97
CA GLN A 127 -12.58 -17.53 -5.60
C GLN A 127 -11.64 -17.70 -6.80
N TYR A 128 -12.07 -18.50 -7.79
CA TYR A 128 -11.21 -18.95 -8.88
C TYR A 128 -10.65 -17.81 -9.75
N ASP A 129 -11.41 -16.73 -9.96
CA ASP A 129 -10.91 -15.53 -10.66
C ASP A 129 -9.70 -14.90 -9.97
N GLN A 130 -9.73 -14.81 -8.64
CA GLN A 130 -8.63 -14.24 -7.86
C GLN A 130 -7.42 -15.18 -7.87
N ALA A 131 -7.66 -16.49 -7.75
CA ALA A 131 -6.61 -17.49 -7.88
C ALA A 131 -5.89 -17.38 -9.23
N ILE A 132 -6.64 -17.34 -10.34
CA ILE A 132 -6.09 -17.21 -11.69
C ILE A 132 -5.28 -15.91 -11.83
N ALA A 133 -5.75 -14.79 -11.26
CA ALA A 133 -5.01 -13.54 -11.29
C ALA A 133 -3.64 -13.65 -10.60
N HIS A 134 -3.58 -14.25 -9.41
CA HIS A 134 -2.31 -14.49 -8.70
C HIS A 134 -1.39 -15.46 -9.46
N LEU A 135 -1.95 -16.56 -9.98
CA LEU A 135 -1.18 -17.59 -10.69
C LEU A 135 -0.64 -17.10 -12.03
N ARG A 136 -1.34 -16.21 -12.74
CA ARG A 136 -0.82 -15.57 -13.96
C ARG A 136 0.42 -14.73 -13.65
N LEU A 137 0.42 -13.98 -12.55
CA LEU A 137 1.60 -13.22 -12.13
C LEU A 137 2.78 -14.15 -11.79
N VAL A 138 2.52 -15.30 -11.16
CA VAL A 138 3.58 -16.30 -10.91
C VAL A 138 4.11 -16.86 -12.22
N ARG A 139 3.24 -17.29 -13.14
CA ARG A 139 3.64 -17.84 -14.45
C ARG A 139 4.40 -16.83 -15.31
N ASP A 140 4.05 -15.55 -15.24
CA ASP A 140 4.73 -14.51 -16.03
C ASP A 140 6.13 -14.21 -15.46
N GLU A 141 6.36 -14.43 -14.16
CA GLU A 141 7.67 -14.27 -13.47
C GLU A 141 8.52 -15.55 -13.55
N ASP A 142 7.90 -16.72 -13.38
CA ASP A 142 8.49 -18.06 -13.43
C ASP A 142 7.66 -18.99 -14.34
N PRO A 143 7.93 -18.97 -15.67
CA PRO A 143 7.17 -19.73 -16.66
C PRO A 143 7.30 -21.25 -16.58
N ASP A 144 8.26 -21.77 -15.80
CA ASP A 144 8.52 -23.19 -15.64
C ASP A 144 8.08 -23.71 -14.25
N ASN A 145 7.37 -22.88 -13.47
CA ASN A 145 6.76 -23.29 -12.21
C ASN A 145 5.61 -24.28 -12.43
N ASP A 146 5.90 -25.58 -12.35
CA ASP A 146 4.91 -26.62 -12.60
C ASP A 146 3.74 -26.57 -11.63
N HIS A 147 4.00 -26.20 -10.37
CA HIS A 147 2.97 -26.07 -9.34
C HIS A 147 1.96 -24.95 -9.67
N ALA A 148 2.43 -23.75 -10.04
CA ALA A 148 1.56 -22.65 -10.44
C ALA A 148 0.69 -23.00 -11.66
N ILE A 149 1.29 -23.69 -12.64
CA ILE A 149 0.61 -24.12 -13.86
C ILE A 149 -0.41 -25.22 -13.55
N TYR A 150 -0.10 -26.14 -12.63
CA TYR A 150 -1.05 -27.13 -12.14
C TYR A 150 -2.24 -26.47 -11.44
N MET A 151 -2.00 -25.49 -10.57
CA MET A 151 -3.07 -24.75 -9.89
C MET A 151 -3.94 -23.94 -10.89
N LEU A 152 -3.38 -23.46 -12.01
CA LEU A 152 -4.17 -22.87 -13.09
C LEU A 152 -5.12 -23.91 -13.70
N ALA A 153 -4.65 -25.14 -13.91
CA ALA A 153 -5.50 -26.22 -14.40
C ALA A 153 -6.68 -26.47 -13.45
N VAL A 154 -6.41 -26.56 -12.15
CA VAL A 154 -7.43 -26.71 -11.10
C VAL A 154 -8.44 -25.55 -11.13
N ALA A 155 -7.97 -24.31 -11.11
CA ALA A 155 -8.85 -23.14 -11.08
C ALA A 155 -9.71 -23.00 -12.36
N HIS A 156 -9.17 -23.36 -13.53
CA HIS A 156 -9.94 -23.39 -14.78
C HIS A 156 -10.94 -24.55 -14.82
N ALA A 157 -10.58 -25.74 -14.31
CA ALA A 157 -11.50 -26.88 -14.21
C ALA A 157 -12.72 -26.54 -13.35
N GLN A 158 -12.51 -25.89 -12.20
CA GLN A 158 -13.57 -25.46 -11.30
C GLN A 158 -14.45 -24.32 -11.86
N ARG A 159 -14.04 -23.71 -12.98
CA ARG A 159 -14.83 -22.73 -13.74
C ARG A 159 -15.51 -23.32 -14.97
N ASP A 160 -15.50 -24.64 -15.13
CA ASP A 160 -15.97 -25.36 -16.32
C ASP A 160 -15.21 -24.96 -17.62
N GLU A 161 -14.01 -24.38 -17.49
CA GLU A 161 -13.14 -23.99 -18.60
C GLU A 161 -12.20 -25.15 -18.97
N HIS A 162 -12.80 -26.24 -19.46
CA HIS A 162 -12.12 -27.54 -19.58
C HIS A 162 -10.93 -27.52 -20.55
N ALA A 163 -11.05 -26.80 -21.67
CA ALA A 163 -9.98 -26.75 -22.67
C ALA A 163 -8.71 -26.07 -22.12
N GLU A 164 -8.89 -24.95 -21.41
CA GLU A 164 -7.83 -24.22 -20.71
C GLU A 164 -7.25 -25.06 -19.58
N ALA A 165 -8.09 -25.73 -18.81
CA ALA A 165 -7.68 -26.58 -17.71
C ALA A 165 -6.77 -27.73 -18.19
N VAL A 166 -7.19 -28.44 -19.23
CA VAL A 166 -6.40 -29.53 -19.82
C VAL A 166 -5.09 -29.01 -20.40
N ALA A 167 -5.09 -27.87 -21.11
CA ALA A 167 -3.87 -27.29 -21.67
C ALA A 167 -2.84 -26.94 -20.57
N HIS A 168 -3.30 -26.36 -19.46
CA HIS A 168 -2.45 -26.09 -18.31
C HIS A 168 -1.95 -27.37 -17.66
N LEU A 169 -2.81 -28.38 -17.49
CA LEU A 169 -2.43 -29.66 -16.90
C LEU A 169 -1.37 -30.38 -17.74
N GLU A 170 -1.54 -30.44 -19.06
CA GLU A 170 -0.56 -31.03 -19.98
C GLU A 170 0.81 -30.35 -19.83
N ARG A 171 0.83 -29.01 -19.74
CA ARG A 171 2.07 -28.26 -19.52
C ARG A 171 2.69 -28.57 -18.15
N ALA A 172 1.90 -28.64 -17.08
CA ALA A 172 2.38 -28.99 -15.75
C ALA A 172 2.98 -30.40 -15.71
N ILE A 173 2.39 -31.37 -16.41
CA ILE A 173 2.91 -32.75 -16.53
C ILE A 173 4.22 -32.79 -17.33
N VAL A 174 4.35 -31.96 -18.37
CA VAL A 174 5.59 -31.86 -19.14
C VAL A 174 6.75 -31.31 -18.30
N LEU A 175 6.47 -30.33 -17.44
CA LEU A 175 7.46 -29.74 -16.54
C LEU A 175 7.82 -30.69 -15.38
N ASN A 176 6.81 -31.30 -14.78
CA ASN A 176 6.97 -32.27 -13.71
C ASN A 176 6.01 -33.46 -13.93
N PRO A 177 6.54 -34.64 -14.36
CA PRO A 177 5.73 -35.83 -14.61
C PRO A 177 4.97 -36.36 -13.39
N GLU A 178 5.34 -36.00 -12.16
CA GLU A 178 4.63 -36.42 -10.93
C GLU A 178 3.22 -35.83 -10.86
N ASN A 179 2.99 -34.66 -11.48
CA ASN A 179 1.68 -34.02 -11.59
C ASN A 179 0.63 -34.92 -12.26
N ARG A 180 1.06 -35.89 -13.07
CA ARG A 180 0.17 -36.90 -13.65
C ARG A 180 -0.49 -37.75 -12.57
N ALA A 181 0.29 -38.23 -11.60
CA ALA A 181 -0.23 -39.04 -10.51
C ALA A 181 -1.10 -38.22 -9.55
N LEU A 182 -0.74 -36.95 -9.33
CA LEU A 182 -1.55 -36.01 -8.57
C LEU A 182 -2.92 -35.81 -9.23
N ALA A 183 -2.96 -35.45 -10.51
CA ALA A 183 -4.20 -35.18 -11.26
C ALA A 183 -5.18 -36.36 -11.29
N ARG A 184 -4.68 -37.59 -11.32
CA ARG A 184 -5.55 -38.78 -11.27
C ARG A 184 -6.34 -38.88 -9.97
N ASN A 185 -5.83 -38.35 -8.88
CA ASN A 185 -6.43 -38.49 -7.55
C ASN A 185 -6.99 -37.16 -7.02
N ASP A 186 -6.82 -36.06 -7.77
CA ASP A 186 -7.24 -34.73 -7.36
C ASP A 186 -8.77 -34.55 -7.53
N PRO A 187 -9.52 -34.33 -6.43
CA PRO A 187 -10.97 -34.12 -6.51
C PRO A 187 -11.34 -32.80 -7.20
N ASP A 188 -10.45 -31.80 -7.21
CA ASP A 188 -10.73 -30.52 -7.85
C ASP A 188 -10.64 -30.62 -9.39
N LEU A 189 -10.18 -31.76 -9.92
CA LEU A 189 -10.20 -32.08 -11.35
C LEU A 189 -11.32 -33.05 -11.73
N GLU A 190 -12.25 -33.35 -10.80
CA GLU A 190 -13.41 -34.20 -11.07
C GLU A 190 -14.24 -33.73 -12.28
N PRO A 191 -14.47 -32.42 -12.53
CA PRO A 191 -15.18 -31.94 -13.72
C PRO A 191 -14.54 -32.40 -15.05
N LEU A 192 -13.24 -32.68 -15.06
CA LEU A 192 -12.50 -33.08 -16.27
C LEU A 192 -12.47 -34.60 -16.49
N ARG A 193 -13.00 -35.42 -15.58
CA ARG A 193 -12.89 -36.89 -15.67
C ARG A 193 -13.51 -37.46 -16.94
N ASP A 194 -14.51 -36.79 -17.49
CA ASP A 194 -15.17 -37.19 -18.73
C ASP A 194 -14.53 -36.64 -20.01
N ASP A 195 -13.58 -35.72 -19.88
CA ASP A 195 -12.85 -35.16 -21.01
C ASP A 195 -11.82 -36.17 -21.56
N GLU A 196 -11.92 -36.46 -22.87
CA GLU A 196 -11.03 -37.41 -23.53
C GLU A 196 -9.56 -36.96 -23.49
N ALA A 197 -9.30 -35.67 -23.63
CA ALA A 197 -7.94 -35.12 -23.60
C ALA A 197 -7.36 -35.17 -22.17
N PHE A 198 -8.18 -34.91 -21.15
CA PHE A 198 -7.78 -35.13 -19.75
C PHE A 198 -7.37 -36.58 -19.50
N ARG A 199 -8.23 -37.55 -19.85
CA ARG A 199 -7.93 -38.99 -19.70
C ARG A 199 -6.65 -39.36 -20.44
N ALA A 200 -6.48 -38.90 -21.67
CA ALA A 200 -5.26 -39.14 -22.44
C ALA A 200 -4.00 -38.56 -21.76
N ALA A 201 -4.09 -37.35 -21.21
CA ALA A 201 -2.98 -36.70 -20.52
C ALA A 201 -2.57 -37.44 -19.24
N VAL A 202 -3.56 -37.92 -18.48
CA VAL A 202 -3.30 -38.61 -17.22
C VAL A 202 -2.95 -40.09 -17.41
N ASP A 203 -3.50 -40.79 -18.41
CA ASP A 203 -3.27 -42.23 -18.59
C ASP A 203 -2.11 -42.58 -19.53
N ALA A 204 -1.54 -41.59 -20.22
CA ALA A 204 -0.36 -41.81 -21.04
C ALA A 204 0.78 -42.49 -20.25
N PRO A 205 1.61 -43.33 -20.89
CA PRO A 205 2.79 -43.88 -20.25
C PRO A 205 3.82 -42.78 -19.96
N PRO A 206 4.67 -42.95 -18.93
CA PRO A 206 5.75 -42.02 -18.64
C PRO A 206 6.66 -41.86 -19.87
N GLY A 207 6.94 -40.61 -20.29
CA GLY A 207 7.81 -40.31 -21.44
C GLY A 207 7.12 -40.15 -22.81
N PHE A 208 5.80 -40.29 -22.91
CA PHE A 208 5.07 -39.97 -24.14
C PHE A 208 4.98 -38.44 -24.33
N ARG A 209 5.88 -37.87 -25.15
CA ARG A 209 5.76 -36.48 -25.62
C ARG A 209 4.71 -36.46 -26.73
N SER A 210 3.55 -35.84 -26.48
CA SER A 210 2.57 -35.59 -27.54
C SER A 210 3.15 -34.52 -28.47
N ASP A 211 3.81 -34.96 -29.53
CA ASP A 211 4.31 -34.08 -30.58
C ASP A 211 3.11 -33.61 -31.45
N ARG A 212 2.19 -32.85 -30.84
CA ARG A 212 1.08 -32.19 -31.55
C ARG A 212 1.51 -30.83 -32.10
N ARG A 213 2.72 -30.73 -32.68
CA ARG A 213 2.96 -29.74 -33.73
C ARG A 213 2.31 -30.25 -35.01
N ARG A 214 1.02 -29.93 -35.19
CA ARG A 214 0.35 -30.03 -36.51
C ARG A 214 1.21 -29.26 -37.52
N SER A 215 1.97 -29.98 -38.35
CA SER A 215 2.63 -29.39 -39.51
C SER A 215 1.54 -28.88 -40.45
N VAL A 216 1.27 -27.58 -40.41
CA VAL A 216 0.50 -26.93 -41.47
C VAL A 216 1.39 -26.96 -42.71
N LYS A 217 1.22 -28.00 -43.53
CA LYS A 217 1.80 -28.04 -44.88
C LYS A 217 1.12 -26.95 -45.70
N THR A 218 1.79 -25.80 -45.81
CA THR A 218 1.52 -24.82 -46.85
C THR A 218 1.82 -25.46 -48.20
N ARG A 219 0.77 -25.99 -48.85
CA ARG A 219 0.84 -26.44 -50.24
C ARG A 219 0.76 -25.18 -51.12
N SER A 220 1.92 -24.61 -51.44
CA SER A 220 2.04 -23.58 -52.46
C SER A 220 1.72 -24.21 -53.83
N ALA A 221 0.70 -23.65 -54.49
CA ALA A 221 0.28 -24.01 -55.83
C ALA A 221 1.32 -23.53 -56.87
N ARG A 222 1.58 -24.36 -57.88
CA ARG A 222 2.21 -23.97 -59.14
C ARG A 222 1.14 -23.72 -60.18
#